data_AF-A0A1X7T312-F1
#
_entry.id   AF-A0A1X7T312-F1
#
_cell.length_a   1.000
_cell.length_b   1.000
_cell.length_c   1.000
_cell.angle_alpha   90.00
_cell.angle_beta   90.00
_cell.angle_gamma   90.00
#
_symmetry.space_group_name_H-M   'P 1'
#
loop_
_entity.id
_entity.type
_entity.pdbx_description
1 polymer ?
#
loop_
_entity_poly.entity_id
_entity_poly.type
_entity_poly.pdbx_seq_one_letter_code
_entity_poly.pdbx_strand_id
1 'polypeptide(L)'
;MVKIKITDTELIGNGANMILSSNAISLSNVTVANSTSTGLTLERSLVTIENNLIFKNNTGVVGGGLAINDSSQLILMSSANLEFIDNHASIKVEGSMLNRHQLNDTDTQCVDNRGHRMCGSCTEGYSLLTGSNKCGQCHDNYMMITWIALFAVMGILLVVLLIALNLTVSVGTLNGLLFYANIVKLYEPVFSRKGALPVLSHVISWINLDIWV
;
A
#
# COMPACT_ATOMS: atom_id res chain seq x y z
N MET A 1 0.62 23.48 20.66
CA MET A 1 1.38 22.43 19.95
C MET A 1 2.23 23.12 18.91
N VAL A 2 3.55 22.99 18.96
CA VAL A 2 4.47 23.69 18.04
C VAL A 2 4.56 22.87 16.75
N LYS A 3 4.15 23.46 15.62
CA LYS A 3 4.31 22.88 14.28
C LYS A 3 5.55 23.51 13.65
N ILE A 4 6.55 22.70 13.33
CA ILE A 4 7.77 23.17 12.64
C ILE A 4 7.44 23.26 11.15
N LYS A 5 7.66 24.43 10.56
CA LYS A 5 7.43 24.66 9.13
C LYS A 5 8.75 25.01 8.46
N ILE A 6 9.11 24.23 7.44
CA ILE A 6 10.26 24.48 6.58
C ILE A 6 9.73 24.93 5.24
N THR A 7 10.03 26.17 4.87
CA THR A 7 9.54 26.81 3.65
C THR A 7 10.68 27.37 2.83
N ASP A 8 10.55 27.30 1.50
CA ASP A 8 11.44 27.98 0.55
C ASP A 8 12.92 27.71 0.84
N THR A 9 13.24 26.42 1.03
CA THR A 9 14.55 25.95 1.52
C THR A 9 15.20 24.99 0.53
N GLU A 10 16.50 25.17 0.31
CA GLU A 10 17.33 24.27 -0.51
C GLU A 10 18.37 23.55 0.36
N LEU A 11 18.32 22.22 0.37
CA LEU A 11 19.25 21.34 1.08
C LEU A 11 20.18 20.69 0.05
N ILE A 12 21.26 21.39 -0.32
CA ILE A 12 22.18 20.97 -1.39
C ILE A 12 23.49 20.43 -0.82
N GLY A 13 23.93 19.25 -1.30
CA GLY A 13 25.25 18.69 -0.98
C GLY A 13 25.40 18.22 0.47
N ASN A 14 24.29 18.08 1.20
CA ASN A 14 24.29 17.63 2.59
C ASN A 14 24.61 16.13 2.67
N GLY A 15 25.37 15.73 3.70
CA GLY A 15 25.77 14.33 3.91
C GLY A 15 24.60 13.39 4.24
N ALA A 16 23.59 13.86 4.99
CA ALA A 16 22.30 13.20 5.19
C ALA A 16 21.32 14.20 5.85
N ASN A 17 20.08 14.30 5.35
CA ASN A 17 19.03 15.05 6.04
C ASN A 17 18.11 14.06 6.75
N MET A 18 17.89 14.22 8.06
CA MET A 18 17.09 13.30 8.85
C MET A 18 16.06 14.05 9.70
N ILE A 19 14.82 13.57 9.64
CA ILE A 19 13.75 13.98 10.54
C ILE A 19 13.44 12.80 11.47
N LEU A 20 13.64 13.03 12.77
CA LEU A 20 13.57 11.99 13.80
C LEU A 20 12.54 12.36 14.88
N SER A 21 11.71 11.39 15.28
CA SER A 21 10.79 11.49 16.42
C SER A 21 9.88 12.73 16.41
N SER A 22 9.44 13.16 15.22
CA SER A 22 8.73 14.44 15.05
C SER A 22 7.37 14.26 14.42
N ASN A 23 6.30 14.70 15.09
CA ASN A 23 4.91 14.46 14.65
C ASN A 23 4.21 15.70 14.05
N ALA A 24 4.92 16.82 13.89
CA ALA A 24 4.32 18.09 13.50
C ALA A 24 5.24 18.91 12.58
N ILE A 25 5.73 18.30 11.49
CA ILE A 25 6.55 18.99 10.49
C ILE A 25 5.76 19.19 9.20
N SER A 26 5.81 20.41 8.66
CA SER A 26 5.33 20.72 7.32
C SER A 26 6.44 21.23 6.42
N LEU A 27 6.51 20.72 5.20
CA LEU A 27 7.42 21.15 4.14
C LEU A 27 6.64 21.85 3.03
N SER A 28 7.16 22.98 2.54
CA SER A 28 6.56 23.73 1.43
C SER A 28 7.65 24.40 0.60
N ASN A 29 7.72 24.12 -0.70
CA ASN A 29 8.77 24.65 -1.58
C ASN A 29 10.17 24.30 -1.07
N VAL A 30 10.38 23.00 -0.79
CA VAL A 30 11.68 22.50 -0.34
C VAL A 30 12.32 21.69 -1.46
N THR A 31 13.60 21.94 -1.71
CA THR A 31 14.40 21.18 -2.67
C THR A 31 15.56 20.51 -1.94
N VAL A 32 15.73 19.21 -2.15
CA VAL A 32 16.84 18.42 -1.62
C VAL A 32 17.64 17.89 -2.79
N ALA A 33 18.91 18.29 -2.91
CA ALA A 33 19.68 17.98 -4.10
C ALA A 33 21.16 17.67 -3.89
N ASN A 34 21.74 16.96 -4.85
CA ASN A 34 23.17 16.67 -4.94
C ASN A 34 23.76 16.01 -3.67
N SER A 35 22.96 15.27 -2.91
CA SER A 35 23.46 14.50 -1.77
C SER A 35 24.14 13.21 -2.23
N THR A 36 25.21 12.82 -1.54
CA THR A 36 25.90 11.53 -1.71
C THR A 36 25.35 10.43 -0.80
N SER A 37 24.24 10.71 -0.10
CA SER A 37 23.46 9.76 0.68
C SER A 37 21.97 9.87 0.30
N THR A 38 21.10 9.19 1.04
CA THR A 38 19.65 9.39 0.93
C THR A 38 19.32 10.88 1.16
N GLY A 39 18.63 11.50 0.19
CA GLY A 39 18.30 12.93 0.25
C GLY A 39 17.58 13.33 1.54
N LEU A 40 16.50 12.65 1.90
CA LEU A 40 15.78 12.84 3.17
C LEU A 40 15.40 11.49 3.78
N THR A 41 15.65 11.32 5.08
CA THR A 41 15.24 10.13 5.84
C THR A 41 14.25 10.52 6.92
N LEU A 42 13.11 9.82 6.97
CA LEU A 42 12.11 9.94 8.03
C LEU A 42 12.20 8.74 8.96
N GLU A 43 12.29 8.98 10.26
CA GLU A 43 12.28 7.94 11.28
C GLU A 43 11.34 8.31 12.43
N ARG A 44 10.35 7.45 12.71
CA ARG A 44 9.25 7.65 13.67
C ARG A 44 8.65 9.06 13.59
N SER A 45 8.37 9.53 12.38
CA SER A 45 7.97 10.92 12.13
C SER A 45 6.76 11.06 11.21
N LEU A 46 5.95 12.10 11.45
CA LEU A 46 4.81 12.50 10.62
C LEU A 46 5.13 13.83 9.93
N VAL A 47 5.29 13.78 8.61
CA VAL A 47 5.64 14.94 7.78
C VAL A 47 4.52 15.21 6.78
N THR A 48 4.09 16.48 6.69
CA THR A 48 3.08 16.93 5.72
C THR A 48 3.73 17.78 4.64
N ILE A 49 3.45 17.49 3.37
CA ILE A 49 3.86 18.34 2.24
C ILE A 49 2.69 19.22 1.86
N GLU A 50 2.89 20.54 1.91
CA GLU A 50 1.84 21.53 1.61
C GLU A 50 1.86 21.98 0.14
N ASN A 51 3.06 22.18 -0.43
CA ASN A 51 3.27 22.61 -1.82
C ASN A 51 4.32 21.71 -2.49
N ASN A 52 5.43 22.27 -2.99
CA ASN A 52 6.44 21.49 -3.71
C ASN A 52 7.48 20.87 -2.74
N LEU A 53 7.76 19.58 -2.93
CA LEU A 53 8.95 18.92 -2.38
C LEU A 53 9.67 18.22 -3.54
N ILE A 54 10.90 18.63 -3.81
CA ILE A 54 11.67 18.15 -4.96
C ILE A 54 12.93 17.46 -4.46
N PHE A 55 13.13 16.21 -4.87
CA PHE A 55 14.39 15.49 -4.71
C PHE A 55 15.10 15.45 -6.06
N LYS A 56 16.32 15.97 -6.16
CA LYS A 56 17.07 15.96 -7.42
C LYS A 56 18.52 15.52 -7.29
N ASN A 57 18.97 14.61 -8.17
CA ASN A 57 20.38 14.22 -8.29
C ASN A 57 21.01 13.74 -6.95
N ASN A 58 20.20 13.10 -6.10
CA ASN A 58 20.69 12.50 -4.85
C ASN A 58 21.03 11.04 -5.08
N THR A 59 22.14 10.57 -4.50
CA THR A 59 22.59 9.18 -4.62
C THR A 59 22.69 8.54 -3.25
N GLY A 60 21.96 7.46 -2.99
CA GLY A 60 21.97 6.81 -1.68
C GLY A 60 21.93 5.29 -1.78
N VAL A 61 22.41 4.60 -0.74
CA VAL A 61 22.45 3.13 -0.70
C VAL A 61 21.04 2.58 -0.57
N VAL A 62 20.27 3.04 0.43
CA VAL A 62 18.93 2.51 0.79
C VAL A 62 17.78 3.31 0.13
N GLY A 63 18.12 4.28 -0.72
CA GLY A 63 17.19 5.14 -1.44
C GLY A 63 17.91 6.41 -1.90
N GLY A 64 17.65 6.88 -3.12
CA GLY A 64 18.32 8.08 -3.65
C GLY A 64 17.74 9.37 -3.08
N GLY A 65 16.43 9.56 -3.23
CA GLY A 65 15.75 10.80 -2.82
C GLY A 65 15.22 10.78 -1.40
N LEU A 66 14.38 9.79 -1.07
CA LEU A 66 13.62 9.74 0.18
C LEU A 66 13.61 8.32 0.75
N ALA A 67 13.81 8.17 2.06
CA ALA A 67 13.56 6.94 2.81
C ALA A 67 12.55 7.19 3.94
N ILE A 68 11.54 6.32 4.05
CA ILE A 68 10.52 6.37 5.09
C ILE A 68 10.65 5.09 5.92
N ASN A 69 11.12 5.22 7.16
CA ASN A 69 11.42 4.09 8.05
C ASN A 69 10.48 4.06 9.26
N ASP A 70 10.35 2.88 9.88
CA ASP A 70 9.49 2.61 11.04
C ASP A 70 8.02 3.04 10.82
N SER A 71 7.37 3.58 11.85
CA SER A 71 6.00 4.09 11.79
C SER A 71 5.89 5.50 11.19
N SER A 72 6.87 5.90 10.36
CA SER A 72 6.85 7.22 9.72
C SER A 72 5.75 7.32 8.65
N GLN A 73 5.23 8.53 8.49
CA GLN A 73 4.19 8.82 7.51
C GLN A 73 4.53 10.12 6.79
N LEU A 74 4.38 10.08 5.46
CA LEU A 74 4.45 11.25 4.60
C LEU A 74 3.06 11.51 4.02
N ILE A 75 2.48 12.65 4.36
CA ILE A 75 1.14 13.06 3.91
C ILE A 75 1.29 14.16 2.86
N LEU A 76 0.72 13.95 1.67
CA LEU A 76 0.64 14.96 0.63
C LEU A 76 -0.71 15.68 0.72
N MET A 77 -0.71 17.01 0.81
CA MET A 77 -1.93 17.80 0.66
C MET A 77 -2.40 17.80 -0.80
N SER A 78 -3.66 18.16 -1.05
CA SER A 78 -4.24 18.16 -2.40
C SER A 78 -3.53 19.08 -3.39
N SER A 79 -2.87 20.14 -2.92
CA SER A 79 -2.04 21.07 -3.70
C SER A 79 -0.57 20.66 -3.80
N ALA A 80 -0.17 19.58 -3.13
CA ALA A 80 1.23 19.23 -3.00
C ALA A 80 1.75 18.52 -4.26
N ASN A 81 2.97 18.87 -4.66
CA ASN A 81 3.68 18.18 -5.72
C ASN A 81 4.97 17.58 -5.16
N LEU A 82 5.13 16.28 -5.36
CA LEU A 82 6.31 15.52 -4.95
C LEU A 82 7.02 15.02 -6.19
N GLU A 83 8.25 15.49 -6.39
CA GLU A 83 9.05 15.19 -7.57
C GLU A 83 10.36 14.48 -7.20
N PHE A 84 10.70 13.47 -7.99
CA PHE A 84 11.98 12.76 -7.93
C PHE A 84 12.64 12.85 -9.31
N ILE A 85 13.72 13.61 -9.41
CA ILE A 85 14.44 13.89 -10.66
C ILE A 85 15.85 13.34 -10.56
N ASP A 86 16.23 12.39 -11.42
CA ASP A 86 17.60 11.86 -11.50
C ASP A 86 18.20 11.38 -10.15
N ASN A 87 17.36 10.90 -9.22
CA ASN A 87 17.86 10.33 -7.97
C ASN A 87 18.26 8.87 -8.19
N HIS A 88 19.36 8.45 -7.58
CA HIS A 88 19.94 7.13 -7.77
C HIS A 88 19.96 6.35 -6.45
N ALA A 89 19.27 5.21 -6.40
CA ALA A 89 19.37 4.26 -5.30
C ALA A 89 20.29 3.10 -5.71
N SER A 90 21.24 2.75 -4.84
CA SER A 90 22.18 1.64 -5.08
C SER A 90 21.75 0.32 -4.43
N ILE A 91 20.50 0.20 -3.95
CA ILE A 91 19.98 -1.05 -3.37
C ILE A 91 20.14 -2.15 -4.41
N LYS A 92 20.98 -3.13 -4.06
CA LYS A 92 20.96 -4.45 -4.67
C LYS A 92 19.82 -5.21 -4.01
N VAL A 93 18.73 -5.44 -4.73
CA VAL A 93 17.82 -6.53 -4.37
C VAL A 93 18.65 -7.82 -4.47
N GLU A 94 18.80 -8.55 -3.36
CA GLU A 94 19.38 -9.89 -3.40
C GLU A 94 18.57 -10.72 -4.39
N GLY A 95 19.16 -11.00 -5.57
CA GLY A 95 18.57 -11.86 -6.59
C GLY A 95 18.51 -11.31 -8.02
N SER A 96 18.76 -10.02 -8.29
CA SER A 96 18.83 -9.54 -9.68
C SER A 96 20.00 -8.60 -9.92
N MET A 97 20.87 -8.98 -10.86
CA MET A 97 21.84 -8.10 -11.49
C MET A 97 21.07 -7.14 -12.41
N LEU A 98 20.51 -6.07 -11.87
CA LEU A 98 19.94 -5.01 -12.70
C LEU A 98 21.08 -4.19 -13.31
N ASN A 99 21.30 -4.39 -14.61
CA ASN A 99 22.17 -3.54 -15.41
C ASN A 99 21.57 -2.13 -15.48
N ARG A 100 22.45 -1.12 -15.49
CA ARG A 100 22.17 0.33 -15.60
C ARG A 100 21.12 0.73 -16.66
N HIS A 101 20.83 -0.14 -17.63
CA HIS A 101 19.90 0.09 -18.73
C HIS A 101 18.42 -0.23 -18.42
N GLN A 102 18.09 -0.90 -17.32
CA GLN A 102 16.70 -1.24 -16.95
C GLN A 102 16.01 -0.19 -16.06
N LEU A 103 16.74 0.83 -15.59
CA LEU A 103 16.21 1.88 -14.70
C LEU A 103 15.34 2.95 -15.39
N ASN A 104 15.08 2.82 -16.70
CA ASN A 104 14.15 3.72 -17.41
C ASN A 104 12.69 3.36 -17.15
N ASP A 105 12.42 2.13 -16.74
CA ASP A 105 11.07 1.71 -16.37
C ASP A 105 10.95 1.80 -14.85
N THR A 106 10.25 2.84 -14.37
CA THR A 106 10.04 3.13 -12.95
C THR A 106 9.41 1.97 -12.20
N ASP A 107 8.69 1.11 -12.92
CA ASP A 107 7.90 0.02 -12.34
C ASP A 107 8.78 -1.19 -12.01
N THR A 108 10.00 -1.27 -12.56
CA THR A 108 10.97 -2.35 -12.24
C THR A 108 11.45 -2.33 -10.79
N GLN A 109 11.27 -1.21 -10.09
CA GLN A 109 11.60 -1.07 -8.67
C GLN A 109 10.48 -1.59 -7.75
N CYS A 110 9.31 -1.88 -8.32
CA CYS A 110 8.12 -2.30 -7.58
C CYS A 110 7.98 -3.84 -7.55
N VAL A 111 7.37 -4.35 -6.49
CA VAL A 111 7.09 -5.80 -6.28
C VAL A 111 5.58 -6.05 -6.44
N ASP A 112 5.17 -7.30 -6.68
CA ASP A 112 3.76 -7.72 -6.76
C ASP A 112 2.92 -7.02 -7.87
N ASN A 113 3.53 -6.76 -9.03
CA ASN A 113 2.90 -6.06 -10.16
C ASN A 113 2.33 -4.68 -9.76
N ARG A 114 2.95 -4.06 -8.77
CA ARG A 114 2.76 -2.65 -8.48
C ARG A 114 3.60 -1.82 -9.44
N GLY A 115 3.19 -0.58 -9.65
CA GLY A 115 3.88 0.34 -10.53
C GLY A 115 3.46 1.77 -10.26
N HIS A 116 3.82 2.63 -11.20
CA HIS A 116 3.62 4.07 -11.14
C HIS A 116 4.30 4.72 -9.92
N ARG A 117 3.92 5.98 -9.63
CA ARG A 117 4.52 6.79 -8.59
C ARG A 117 4.45 6.08 -7.22
N MET A 118 5.62 5.82 -6.63
CA MET A 118 5.80 5.19 -5.31
C MET A 118 5.20 3.77 -5.18
N CYS A 119 5.06 3.03 -6.29
CA CYS A 119 4.41 1.71 -6.29
C CYS A 119 2.99 1.75 -5.70
N GLY A 120 2.30 2.91 -5.83
CA GLY A 120 1.00 3.15 -5.23
C GLY A 120 -0.15 2.49 -6.00
N SER A 121 0.07 2.15 -7.27
CA SER A 121 -0.94 1.60 -8.17
C SER A 121 -0.53 0.22 -8.69
N CYS A 122 -1.49 -0.49 -9.27
CA CYS A 122 -1.22 -1.67 -10.09
C CYS A 122 -0.76 -1.24 -11.49
N THR A 123 0.06 -2.06 -12.14
CA THR A 123 0.47 -1.87 -13.53
C THR A 123 -0.69 -2.07 -14.51
N GLU A 124 -0.52 -1.62 -15.76
CA GLU A 124 -1.56 -1.74 -16.78
C GLU A 124 -2.01 -3.20 -16.99
N GLY A 125 -3.33 -3.43 -17.02
CA GLY A 125 -3.93 -4.77 -17.12
C GLY A 125 -4.06 -5.53 -15.79
N TYR A 126 -3.63 -4.92 -14.67
CA TYR A 126 -3.79 -5.45 -13.33
C TYR A 126 -4.73 -4.58 -12.49
N SER A 127 -5.34 -5.17 -11.46
CA SER A 127 -6.18 -4.48 -10.50
C SER A 127 -6.02 -5.08 -9.10
N LEU A 128 -6.38 -4.31 -8.08
CA LEU A 128 -6.35 -4.80 -6.70
C LEU A 128 -7.32 -5.96 -6.54
N LEU A 129 -6.83 -7.04 -5.94
CA LEU A 129 -7.70 -8.11 -5.46
C LEU A 129 -8.53 -7.57 -4.28
N THR A 130 -9.82 -7.89 -4.26
CA THR A 130 -10.74 -7.47 -3.20
C THR A 130 -10.24 -7.90 -1.83
N GLY A 131 -10.12 -6.95 -0.89
CA GLY A 131 -9.63 -7.23 0.47
C GLY A 131 -8.11 -7.43 0.60
N SER A 132 -7.33 -7.21 -0.47
CA SER A 132 -5.87 -7.40 -0.47
C SER A 132 -5.12 -6.16 -0.98
N ASN A 133 -3.81 -6.12 -0.72
CA ASN A 133 -2.90 -5.12 -1.28
C ASN A 133 -2.13 -5.62 -2.52
N LYS A 134 -2.44 -6.82 -3.01
CA LYS A 134 -1.80 -7.42 -4.19
C LYS A 134 -2.55 -7.10 -5.48
N CYS A 135 -1.81 -6.96 -6.56
CA CYS A 135 -2.34 -6.73 -7.90
C CYS A 135 -2.46 -8.06 -8.65
N GLY A 136 -3.68 -8.39 -9.09
CA GLY A 136 -3.99 -9.54 -9.93
C GLY A 136 -4.33 -9.12 -11.36
N GLN A 137 -4.14 -10.01 -12.33
CA GLN A 137 -4.54 -9.75 -13.70
C GLN A 137 -6.06 -9.67 -13.82
N CYS A 138 -6.53 -8.70 -14.60
CA CYS A 138 -7.94 -8.63 -14.98
C CYS A 138 -8.24 -9.81 -15.92
N HIS A 139 -9.05 -10.75 -15.46
CA HIS A 139 -9.40 -11.94 -16.22
C HIS A 139 -10.41 -11.62 -17.34
N ASP A 140 -10.37 -12.37 -18.44
CA ASP A 140 -11.26 -12.18 -19.60
C ASP A 140 -12.76 -12.30 -19.25
N ASN A 141 -13.56 -11.50 -19.94
CA ASN A 141 -14.99 -11.28 -19.69
C ASN A 141 -15.83 -12.58 -19.69
N TYR A 142 -15.43 -13.60 -20.46
CA TYR A 142 -16.20 -14.85 -20.60
C TYR A 142 -16.19 -15.72 -19.32
N MET A 143 -15.06 -15.80 -18.63
CA MET A 143 -14.97 -16.57 -17.39
C MET A 143 -15.74 -15.86 -16.28
N MET A 144 -15.72 -14.53 -16.24
CA MET A 144 -16.49 -13.75 -15.25
C MET A 144 -18.00 -14.04 -15.35
N ILE A 145 -18.56 -14.07 -16.56
CA ILE A 145 -20.00 -14.36 -16.78
C ILE A 145 -20.35 -15.77 -16.29
N THR A 146 -19.48 -16.75 -16.55
CA THR A 146 -19.67 -18.15 -16.13
C THR A 146 -19.70 -18.27 -14.60
N TRP A 147 -18.77 -17.60 -13.92
CA TRP A 147 -18.74 -17.54 -12.46
C TRP A 147 -19.98 -16.85 -11.87
N ILE A 148 -20.41 -15.73 -12.44
CA ILE A 148 -21.62 -15.01 -11.98
C ILE A 148 -22.86 -15.90 -12.07
N ALA A 149 -23.04 -16.63 -13.17
CA ALA A 149 -24.17 -17.53 -13.34
C ALA A 149 -24.16 -18.67 -12.29
N LEU A 150 -22.99 -19.23 -12.01
CA LEU A 150 -22.83 -20.28 -10.99
C LEU A 150 -23.17 -19.74 -9.59
N PHE A 151 -22.64 -18.59 -9.20
CA PHE A 151 -22.94 -17.98 -7.90
C PHE A 151 -24.42 -17.60 -7.76
N ALA A 152 -25.08 -17.16 -8.83
CA ALA A 152 -26.51 -16.87 -8.81
C ALA A 152 -27.35 -18.12 -8.52
N VAL A 153 -27.04 -19.25 -9.17
CA VAL A 153 -27.74 -20.53 -8.92
C VAL A 153 -27.47 -21.04 -7.51
N MET A 154 -26.21 -21.00 -7.06
CA MET A 154 -25.83 -21.40 -5.70
C MET A 154 -26.49 -20.51 -4.63
N GLY A 155 -26.64 -19.21 -4.89
CA GLY A 155 -27.35 -18.28 -4.01
C GLY A 155 -28.83 -18.63 -3.85
N ILE A 156 -29.52 -18.95 -4.94
CA ILE A 156 -30.93 -19.39 -4.90
C ILE A 156 -31.07 -20.68 -4.09
N LEU A 157 -30.16 -21.65 -4.32
CA LEU A 157 -30.17 -22.92 -3.61
C LEU A 157 -29.94 -22.73 -2.10
N LEU A 158 -29.03 -21.84 -1.72
CA LEU A 158 -28.78 -21.48 -0.32
C LEU A 158 -30.03 -20.86 0.32
N VAL A 159 -30.75 -19.97 -0.36
CA VAL A 159 -31.99 -19.36 0.15
C VAL A 159 -33.06 -20.43 0.40
N VAL A 160 -33.25 -21.35 -0.55
CA VAL A 160 -34.20 -22.47 -0.39
C VAL A 160 -33.84 -23.35 0.81
N LEU A 161 -32.55 -23.64 1.00
CA LEU A 161 -32.06 -24.42 2.14
C LEU A 161 -32.32 -23.70 3.48
N LEU A 162 -32.07 -22.39 3.56
CA LEU A 162 -32.31 -21.59 4.76
C LEU A 162 -33.80 -21.59 5.16
N ILE A 163 -34.70 -21.47 4.16
CA ILE A 163 -36.15 -21.56 4.38
C ILE A 163 -36.53 -22.96 4.87
N ALA A 164 -36.03 -24.02 4.23
CA ALA A 164 -36.32 -25.40 4.63
C ALA A 164 -35.84 -25.74 6.05
N LEU A 165 -34.73 -25.14 6.50
CA LEU A 165 -34.17 -25.33 7.83
C LEU A 165 -34.72 -24.34 8.88
N ASN A 166 -35.65 -23.44 8.52
CA ASN A 166 -36.18 -22.37 9.38
C ASN A 166 -35.08 -21.51 10.06
N LEU A 167 -33.93 -21.35 9.39
CA LEU A 167 -32.85 -20.50 9.88
C LEU A 167 -33.18 -19.05 9.55
N THR A 168 -33.42 -18.23 10.57
CA THR A 168 -33.69 -16.80 10.37
C THR A 168 -32.41 -15.97 10.51
N VAL A 169 -32.12 -15.15 9.50
CA VAL A 169 -30.90 -14.31 9.43
C VAL A 169 -30.89 -13.22 10.51
N SER A 170 -32.06 -12.83 11.00
CA SER A 170 -32.24 -11.71 11.93
C SER A 170 -32.28 -12.10 13.41
N VAL A 171 -32.49 -13.38 13.76
CA VAL A 171 -32.60 -13.84 15.15
C VAL A 171 -31.98 -15.24 15.29
N GLY A 172 -30.82 -15.35 15.94
CA GLY A 172 -30.17 -16.64 16.20
C GLY A 172 -28.64 -16.62 16.14
N THR A 173 -28.04 -17.80 15.99
CA THR A 173 -26.58 -18.05 15.98
C THR A 173 -25.85 -17.39 14.80
N LEU A 174 -26.53 -17.17 13.67
CA LEU A 174 -25.96 -16.53 12.47
C LEU A 174 -25.54 -15.08 12.70
N ASN A 175 -26.33 -14.30 13.46
CA ASN A 175 -25.99 -12.91 13.75
C ASN A 175 -24.74 -12.80 14.65
N GLY A 176 -24.59 -13.73 15.60
CA GLY A 176 -23.39 -13.84 16.42
C GLY A 176 -22.14 -14.23 15.62
N LEU A 177 -22.27 -15.16 14.67
CA LEU A 177 -21.18 -15.59 13.79
C LEU A 177 -20.71 -14.44 12.87
N LEU A 178 -21.65 -13.68 12.30
CA LEU A 178 -21.36 -12.49 11.48
C LEU A 178 -20.64 -11.41 12.30
N PHE A 179 -21.11 -11.12 13.51
CA PHE A 179 -20.46 -10.14 14.38
C PHE A 179 -19.04 -10.56 14.77
N TYR A 180 -18.85 -11.85 15.09
CA TYR A 180 -17.53 -12.40 15.41
C TYR A 180 -16.57 -12.32 14.21
N ALA A 181 -16.99 -12.73 13.02
CA ALA A 181 -16.16 -12.67 11.82
C ALA A 181 -15.75 -11.23 11.46
N ASN A 182 -16.67 -10.27 11.62
CA ASN A 182 -16.38 -8.84 11.39
C ASN A 182 -15.31 -8.32 12.36
N ILE A 183 -15.37 -8.71 13.64
CA ILE A 183 -14.34 -8.34 14.63
C ILE A 183 -12.98 -8.96 14.25
N VAL A 184 -12.94 -10.24 13.90
CA VAL A 184 -11.66 -10.92 13.59
C VAL A 184 -10.95 -10.26 12.39
N LYS A 185 -11.69 -9.86 11.35
CA LYS A 185 -11.14 -9.16 10.18
C LYS A 185 -10.57 -7.78 10.52
N LEU A 186 -11.17 -7.03 11.44
CA LEU A 186 -10.62 -5.75 11.91
C LEU A 186 -9.22 -5.90 12.53
N TYR A 187 -8.93 -7.05 13.14
CA TYR A 187 -7.66 -7.32 13.84
C TYR A 187 -6.70 -8.22 13.04
N GLU A 188 -6.98 -8.51 11.78
CA GLU A 188 -6.12 -9.30 10.90
C GLU A 188 -4.63 -8.90 10.92
N PRO A 189 -4.23 -7.60 10.89
CA PRO A 189 -2.80 -7.25 10.94
C PRO A 189 -2.09 -7.64 12.26
N VAL A 190 -2.83 -7.83 13.35
CA VAL A 190 -2.29 -8.29 14.64
C VAL A 190 -2.19 -9.82 14.67
N PHE A 191 -3.18 -10.51 14.10
CA PHE A 191 -3.22 -11.97 14.07
C PHE A 191 -2.31 -12.59 13.00
N SER A 192 -2.14 -11.91 11.85
CA SER A 192 -1.29 -12.36 10.74
C SER A 192 0.22 -12.43 11.08
N ARG A 193 0.63 -11.93 12.25
CA ARG A 193 2.00 -12.06 12.78
C ARG A 193 2.29 -13.46 13.36
N LYS A 194 1.26 -14.25 13.68
CA LYS A 194 1.38 -15.68 14.05
C LYS A 194 0.71 -16.48 12.95
N GLY A 195 1.51 -17.17 12.13
CA GLY A 195 1.10 -17.92 10.94
C GLY A 195 -0.35 -18.40 10.98
N ALA A 196 -1.23 -17.64 10.36
CA ALA A 196 -2.64 -17.98 10.26
C ALA A 196 -2.75 -19.21 9.34
N LEU A 197 -3.47 -20.23 9.79
CA LEU A 197 -3.82 -21.37 8.95
C LEU A 197 -4.56 -20.85 7.72
N PRO A 198 -4.07 -21.08 6.49
CA PRO A 198 -4.64 -20.48 5.27
C PRO A 198 -6.13 -20.82 5.10
N VAL A 199 -6.61 -21.92 5.66
CA VAL A 199 -8.02 -22.30 5.64
C VAL A 199 -8.91 -21.32 6.42
N LEU A 200 -8.41 -20.76 7.53
CA LEU A 200 -9.21 -19.88 8.38
C LEU A 200 -9.41 -18.50 7.74
N SER A 201 -8.39 -17.96 7.05
CA SER A 201 -8.52 -16.68 6.33
C SER A 201 -9.56 -16.76 5.22
N HIS A 202 -9.58 -17.86 4.45
CA HIS A 202 -10.61 -18.07 3.42
C HIS A 202 -12.03 -18.12 3.99
N VAL A 203 -12.23 -18.83 5.11
CA VAL A 203 -13.55 -18.92 5.77
C VAL A 203 -14.00 -17.56 6.33
N ILE A 204 -13.11 -16.81 6.97
CA ILE A 204 -13.40 -15.46 7.50
C ILE A 204 -13.73 -14.49 6.36
N SER A 205 -12.98 -14.57 5.25
CA SER A 205 -13.20 -13.78 4.04
C SER A 205 -14.61 -14.01 3.48
N TRP A 206 -15.02 -15.28 3.35
CA TRP A 206 -16.35 -15.64 2.87
C TRP A 206 -17.48 -15.17 3.78
N ILE A 207 -17.33 -15.29 5.10
CA ILE A 207 -18.34 -14.82 6.07
C ILE A 207 -18.48 -13.29 6.03
N ASN A 208 -17.38 -12.57 5.83
CA ASN A 208 -17.38 -11.11 5.72
C ASN A 208 -17.68 -10.57 4.32
N LEU A 209 -18.12 -11.43 3.40
CA LEU A 209 -18.34 -11.06 1.98
C LEU A 209 -17.11 -10.45 1.29
N ASP A 210 -15.90 -10.71 1.78
CA ASP A 210 -14.70 -10.58 0.96
C ASP A 210 -14.64 -11.81 0.06
N ILE A 211 -15.44 -11.75 -0.98
CA ILE A 211 -15.47 -12.77 -2.02
C ILE A 211 -14.25 -12.45 -2.89
N TRP A 212 -13.34 -13.43 -3.06
CA TRP A 212 -12.06 -13.37 -3.80
C TRP A 212 -10.82 -12.94 -2.99
N VAL A 213 -10.29 -13.89 -2.19
CA VAL A 213 -8.88 -13.99 -1.74
C VAL A 213 -8.12 -14.94 -2.65
#